data_AF-A0A0M4D5K9-F1
#
_entry.id   AF-A0A0M4D5K9-F1
#
_cell.length_a   1.000
_cell.length_b   1.000
_cell.length_c   1.000
_cell.angle_alpha   90.00
_cell.angle_beta   90.00
_cell.angle_gamma   90.00
#
_symmetry.space_group_name_H-M   'P 1'
#
loop_
_entity.id
_entity.type
_entity.pdbx_description
1 polymer ?
#
loop_
_entity_poly.entity_id
_entity_poly.type
_entity_poly.pdbx_seq_one_letter_code
_entity_poly.pdbx_strand_id
1 'polypeptide(L)'
;MVLTFLLLLAVLCYAIRVELDGGQETPAPAAGLCPGCSGAVEADWLLCPRCRQLLRESCGVCGAATATWHSYCAHCGARREEEE
;
A
#
# COMPACT_ATOMS: atom_id res chain seq x y z
N MET A 1 0.21 -13.11 39.34
CA MET A 1 -1.08 -13.76 39.01
C MET A 1 -1.97 -12.80 38.22
N VAL A 2 -2.53 -11.74 38.82
CA VAL A 2 -3.34 -10.75 38.07
C VAL A 2 -2.49 -9.90 37.13
N LEU A 3 -1.36 -9.37 37.62
CA LEU A 3 -0.44 -8.57 36.81
C LEU A 3 0.13 -9.36 35.62
N THR A 4 0.47 -10.63 35.84
CA THR A 4 0.94 -11.53 34.79
C THR A 4 -0.14 -11.82 33.73
N PHE A 5 -1.40 -11.94 34.15
CA PHE A 5 -2.52 -12.14 33.22
C PHE A 5 -2.80 -10.90 32.37
N LEU A 6 -2.76 -9.70 32.97
CA LEU A 6 -2.91 -8.44 32.24
C LEU A 6 -1.78 -8.23 31.21
N LEU A 7 -0.54 -8.58 31.58
CA LEU A 7 0.59 -8.52 30.65
C LEU A 7 0.41 -9.50 29.47
N LEU A 8 -0.04 -10.72 29.74
CA LEU A 8 -0.33 -11.70 28.67
C LEU A 8 -1.46 -11.23 27.74
N LEU A 9 -2.55 -10.71 28.28
CA LEU A 9 -3.65 -10.15 27.48
C LEU A 9 -3.18 -8.94 26.64
N ALA A 10 -2.38 -8.06 27.22
CA ALA A 10 -1.82 -6.92 26.49
C ALA A 10 -0.94 -7.37 25.32
N VAL A 11 -0.12 -8.39 25.50
CA VAL A 11 0.73 -8.97 24.44
C VAL A 11 -0.13 -9.62 23.35
N LEU A 12 -1.18 -10.36 23.71
CA LEU A 12 -2.10 -10.96 22.73
C LEU A 12 -2.84 -9.88 21.92
N CYS A 13 -3.38 -8.86 22.58
CA CYS A 13 -4.04 -7.73 21.90
C CYS A 13 -3.06 -6.98 20.99
N TYR A 14 -1.81 -6.80 21.43
CA TYR A 14 -0.76 -6.19 20.61
C TYR A 14 -0.46 -7.04 19.37
N ALA A 15 -0.28 -8.35 19.53
CA ALA A 15 -0.03 -9.27 18.42
C ALA A 15 -1.19 -9.28 17.40
N ILE A 16 -2.44 -9.26 17.89
CA ILE A 16 -3.63 -9.18 17.04
C ILE A 16 -3.67 -7.84 16.29
N ARG A 17 -3.37 -6.73 16.96
CA ARG A 17 -3.28 -5.42 16.29
C ARG A 17 -2.20 -5.42 15.22
N VAL A 18 -1.02 -5.94 15.51
CA VAL A 18 0.09 -6.04 14.55
C VAL A 18 -0.34 -6.80 13.29
N GLU A 19 -1.04 -7.93 13.45
CA GLU A 19 -1.53 -8.71 12.32
C GLU A 19 -2.61 -7.97 11.50
N LEU A 20 -3.45 -7.15 12.15
CA LEU A 20 -4.50 -6.37 11.50
C LEU A 20 -4.01 -5.05 10.88
N ASP A 21 -3.05 -4.38 11.50
CA ASP A 21 -2.40 -3.16 11.00
C ASP A 21 -1.56 -3.47 9.75
N GLY A 22 -1.13 -4.73 9.59
CA GLY A 22 -0.65 -5.26 8.31
C GLY A 22 -1.66 -5.11 7.16
N GLY A 23 -2.92 -4.73 7.42
CA GLY A 23 -3.98 -4.52 6.45
C GLY A 23 -4.23 -3.07 6.03
N GLN A 24 -3.80 -2.05 6.77
CA GLN A 24 -4.17 -0.65 6.50
C GLN A 24 -3.06 0.32 6.88
N GLU A 25 -1.98 0.37 6.08
CA GLU A 25 -1.21 1.60 5.99
C GLU A 25 -0.41 1.61 4.68
N THR A 26 -0.69 2.57 3.80
CA THR A 26 0.41 3.32 3.18
C THR A 26 -0.08 4.75 2.87
N PRO A 27 0.77 5.73 3.19
CA PRO A 27 0.46 7.14 3.37
C PRO A 27 0.12 7.79 2.04
N ALA A 28 -0.53 8.96 2.09
CA ALA A 28 -0.67 9.86 0.94
C ALA A 28 0.61 9.85 0.10
N PRO A 29 0.59 9.31 -1.14
CA PRO A 29 1.77 9.36 -1.98
C PRO A 29 2.19 10.81 -2.17
N ALA A 30 3.48 11.08 -2.17
CA ALA A 30 3.97 12.40 -2.57
C ALA A 30 3.43 12.71 -3.98
N ALA A 31 2.77 13.86 -4.15
CA ALA A 31 2.39 14.36 -5.46
C ALA A 31 3.63 14.32 -6.38
N GLY A 32 3.48 13.66 -7.53
CA GLY A 32 4.60 13.24 -8.36
C GLY A 32 4.52 13.77 -9.79
N LEU A 33 5.48 13.35 -10.61
CA LEU A 33 5.46 13.55 -12.04
C LEU A 33 5.08 12.23 -12.73
N CYS A 34 4.17 12.29 -13.69
CA CYS A 34 3.78 11.12 -14.46
C CYS A 34 4.99 10.59 -15.25
N PRO A 35 5.32 9.29 -15.16
CA PRO A 35 6.47 8.72 -15.86
C PRO A 35 6.33 8.77 -17.40
N GLY A 36 5.10 8.80 -17.92
CA GLY A 36 4.85 8.81 -19.37
C GLY A 36 4.90 10.20 -20.02
N CYS A 37 4.60 11.27 -19.28
CA CYS A 37 4.51 12.62 -19.86
C CYS A 37 5.15 13.73 -19.02
N SER A 38 5.75 13.40 -17.88
CA SER A 38 6.27 14.34 -16.88
C SER A 38 5.26 15.40 -16.43
N GLY A 39 3.96 15.15 -16.59
CA GLY A 39 2.92 16.03 -16.07
C GLY A 39 2.82 15.92 -14.55
N ALA A 40 2.51 17.01 -13.86
CA ALA A 40 2.15 16.97 -12.44
C ALA A 40 0.91 16.08 -12.27
N VAL A 41 0.99 15.16 -11.33
CA VAL A 41 -0.09 14.23 -11.00
C VAL A 41 -0.24 14.11 -9.50
N GLU A 42 -1.48 14.24 -9.05
CA GLU A 42 -1.79 14.04 -7.65
C GLU A 42 -1.74 12.57 -7.29
N ALA A 43 -1.40 12.37 -6.02
CA ALA A 43 -1.22 11.07 -5.41
C ALA A 43 -2.40 10.13 -5.66
N ASP A 44 -3.62 10.65 -5.59
CA ASP A 44 -4.89 9.91 -5.65
C ASP A 44 -5.43 9.67 -7.06
N TRP A 45 -4.72 10.11 -8.08
CA TRP A 45 -5.16 9.92 -9.45
C TRP A 45 -4.95 8.49 -9.92
N LEU A 46 -6.02 7.89 -10.43
CA LEU A 46 -5.97 6.56 -11.04
C LEU A 46 -5.32 6.61 -12.42
N LEU A 47 -5.60 7.68 -13.20
CA LEU A 47 -5.04 7.92 -14.54
C LEU A 47 -4.51 9.35 -14.67
N CYS A 48 -3.47 9.54 -15.47
CA CYS A 48 -2.98 10.87 -15.81
C CYS A 48 -3.94 11.57 -16.79
N PRO A 49 -4.39 12.81 -16.54
CA PRO A 49 -5.29 13.52 -17.45
C PRO A 49 -4.63 13.93 -18.77
N ARG A 50 -3.30 13.99 -18.83
CA ARG A 50 -2.56 14.43 -20.02
C ARG A 50 -2.26 13.28 -20.99
N CYS A 51 -1.81 12.14 -20.50
CA CYS A 51 -1.43 11.00 -21.34
C CYS A 51 -2.30 9.75 -21.16
N ARG A 52 -3.21 9.75 -20.18
CA ARG A 52 -4.06 8.59 -19.82
C ARG A 52 -3.28 7.36 -19.32
N GLN A 53 -2.02 7.54 -18.92
CA GLN A 53 -1.25 6.48 -18.25
C GLN A 53 -1.91 6.10 -16.92
N LEU A 54 -1.99 4.80 -16.63
CA LEU A 54 -2.47 4.28 -15.35
C LEU A 54 -1.41 4.53 -14.26
N LEU A 55 -1.82 5.22 -13.18
CA LEU A 55 -0.96 5.62 -12.05
C LEU A 55 -1.14 4.72 -10.84
N ARG A 56 -2.36 4.20 -10.63
CA ARG A 56 -2.68 3.31 -9.51
C ARG A 56 -3.42 2.08 -10.03
N GLU A 57 -3.09 0.95 -9.47
CA GLU A 57 -3.80 -0.31 -9.69
C GLU A 57 -3.93 -1.09 -8.38
N SER A 58 -4.86 -2.03 -8.33
CA SER A 58 -4.95 -2.98 -7.21
C SER A 58 -3.92 -4.09 -7.39
N CYS A 59 -3.17 -4.40 -6.34
CA CYS A 59 -2.30 -5.57 -6.32
C CYS A 59 -3.12 -6.85 -6.48
N GLY A 60 -2.77 -7.71 -7.44
CA GLY A 60 -3.46 -9.00 -7.64
C GLY A 60 -3.32 -9.99 -6.47
N VAL A 61 -2.38 -9.76 -5.55
CA VAL A 61 -2.10 -10.65 -4.41
C VAL A 61 -2.84 -10.23 -3.14
N CYS A 62 -2.71 -8.96 -2.73
CA CYS A 62 -3.33 -8.47 -1.49
C CYS A 62 -4.57 -7.58 -1.74
N GLY A 63 -4.88 -7.22 -2.98
CA GLY A 63 -5.98 -6.33 -3.33
C GLY A 63 -5.76 -4.85 -2.97
N ALA A 64 -4.63 -4.51 -2.34
CA ALA A 64 -4.33 -3.12 -1.93
C ALA A 64 -4.06 -2.22 -3.15
N ALA A 65 -4.49 -0.96 -3.07
CA ALA A 65 -4.19 0.05 -4.09
C ALA A 65 -2.70 0.42 -4.02
N THR A 66 -1.97 0.17 -5.11
CA THR A 66 -0.54 0.38 -5.22
C THR A 66 -0.24 1.23 -6.45
N ALA A 67 0.81 2.04 -6.35
CA ALA A 67 1.32 2.81 -7.47
C ALA A 67 1.86 1.89 -8.57
N THR A 68 1.53 2.19 -9.82
CA THR A 68 1.93 1.37 -10.99
C THR A 68 3.42 1.48 -11.31
N TRP A 69 4.14 2.44 -10.75
CA TRP A 69 5.57 2.63 -10.99
C TRP A 69 6.48 1.90 -9.99
N HIS A 70 5.93 1.28 -8.95
CA HIS A 70 6.70 0.44 -8.03
C HIS A 70 6.74 -1.01 -8.51
N SER A 71 7.93 -1.61 -8.54
CA SER A 71 8.15 -3.02 -8.92
C SER A 71 7.67 -4.02 -7.86
N TYR A 72 7.44 -3.55 -6.64
CA TYR A 72 6.96 -4.33 -5.50
C TYR A 72 5.76 -3.63 -4.85
N CYS A 73 4.83 -4.43 -4.31
CA CYS A 73 3.77 -3.89 -3.48
C CYS A 73 4.36 -3.44 -2.13
N ALA A 74 4.18 -2.17 -1.75
CA ALA A 74 4.63 -1.66 -0.45
C ALA A 74 3.90 -2.32 0.74
N HIS A 75 2.79 -3.00 0.48
CA HIS A 75 1.91 -3.56 1.49
C HIS A 75 2.22 -5.04 1.77
N CYS A 76 2.29 -5.88 0.73
CA CYS A 76 2.57 -7.31 0.89
C CYS A 76 3.98 -7.74 0.46
N GLY A 77 4.78 -6.83 -0.12
CA GLY A 77 6.10 -7.15 -0.65
C GLY A 77 6.10 -8.04 -1.90
N ALA A 78 4.93 -8.42 -2.42
CA ALA A 78 4.84 -9.20 -3.65
C ALA A 78 5.40 -8.41 -4.84
N ARG A 79 6.18 -9.09 -5.68
CA ARG A 79 6.66 -8.53 -6.95
C ARG A 79 5.48 -8.42 -7.91
N ARG A 80 5.38 -7.29 -8.62
CA ARG A 80 4.41 -7.16 -9.70
C ARG A 80 4.95 -7.93 -10.90
N GLU A 81 4.21 -8.95 -11.31
CA GLU A 81 4.44 -9.66 -12.57
C GLU A 81 3.81 -8.81 -13.66
N GLU A 82 4.64 -8.22 -14.51
CA GLU A 82 4.18 -7.55 -15.73
C GLU A 82 3.71 -8.65 -16.68
N GLU A 83 2.39 -8.86 -16.80
CA GLU A 83 1.85 -9.64 -17.91
C GLU A 83 2.11 -8.85 -19.20
N GLU A 84 3.03 -9.38 -20.01
CA GLU A 84 3.51 -8.88 -21.30
C GLU A 84 2.44 -8.91 -22.39
#